data_AF-A0A538K5W4-F1
#
_entry.id   AF-A0A538K5W4-F1
#
_cell.length_a   1.000
_cell.length_b   1.000
_cell.length_c   1.000
_cell.angle_alpha   90.00
_cell.angle_beta   90.00
_cell.angle_gamma   90.00
#
_symmetry.space_group_name_H-M   'P 1'
#
loop_
_entity.id
_entity.type
_entity.pdbx_description
1 polymer ?
#
loop_
_entity_poly.entity_id
_entity_poly.type
_entity_poly.pdbx_seq_one_letter_code
_entity_poly.pdbx_strand_id
1 'polypeptide(L)'
;MNPAITEAPPAVSTEPGLEPLEPAAQIALIPERSRPDGPVTTARLRRTVAAYAGAVVAGAALTRAAGKRPLANAGLGLTAPGAGFVGAKRPGAFAASQGAFGLSLLAWLGSGNILAPITTWLGSAALSARRGQRPAGRLARVAVPASAIAAVAGAWAARERGHRAALARRERRNAHLREIAAREPATPRRLPEPQVEPELTPDELALARFALDRALQPVGEWNGFDRIEQFQTSSVRYQVTTMGPSTATSARRSAT
;
A
#
# COMPACT_ATOMS: atom_id res chain seq x y z
N MET A 1 18.98 -62.36 -2.76
CA MET A 1 17.92 -62.99 -1.96
C MET A 1 18.38 -62.92 -0.51
N ASN A 2 17.91 -61.91 0.21
CA ASN A 2 18.29 -61.61 1.59
C ASN A 2 16.97 -61.48 2.38
N PRO A 3 16.66 -62.38 3.33
CA PRO A 3 15.45 -62.31 4.12
C PRO A 3 15.67 -61.35 5.31
N ALA A 4 14.57 -60.88 5.90
CA ALA A 4 14.49 -60.06 7.11
C ALA A 4 14.63 -58.53 6.93
N ILE A 5 13.55 -57.92 6.43
CA ILE A 5 13.02 -56.68 7.03
C ILE A 5 11.51 -56.90 7.20
N THR A 6 11.15 -57.68 8.21
CA THR A 6 9.76 -57.87 8.64
C THR A 6 9.66 -57.39 10.07
N GLU A 7 9.67 -56.08 10.26
CA GLU A 7 9.03 -55.40 11.39
C GLU A 7 9.11 -53.90 11.11
N ALA A 8 7.94 -53.28 10.90
CA ALA A 8 7.84 -51.84 10.97
C ALA A 8 8.26 -51.43 12.39
N PRO A 9 9.15 -50.44 12.58
CA PRO A 9 9.47 -49.98 13.92
C PRO A 9 8.16 -49.58 14.60
N PRO A 10 7.94 -49.95 15.88
CA PRO A 10 6.76 -49.52 16.59
C PRO A 10 6.70 -48.00 16.47
N ALA A 11 5.55 -47.49 16.00
CA ALA A 11 5.30 -46.07 15.98
C ALA A 11 5.41 -45.59 17.44
N VAL A 12 6.56 -45.02 17.78
CA VAL A 12 6.73 -44.25 19.01
C VAL A 12 5.93 -42.98 18.77
N SER A 13 4.62 -43.08 18.96
CA SER A 13 3.82 -41.93 19.32
C SER A 13 4.33 -41.52 20.68
N THR A 14 5.30 -40.61 20.71
CA THR A 14 5.48 -39.78 21.90
C THR A 14 4.12 -39.14 22.14
N GLU A 15 3.39 -39.62 23.14
CA GLU A 15 2.28 -38.85 23.67
C GLU A 15 2.82 -37.43 23.86
N PRO A 16 2.14 -36.39 23.35
CA PRO A 16 2.56 -35.03 23.62
C PRO A 16 2.65 -34.91 25.14
N GLY A 17 3.87 -34.73 25.63
CA GLY A 17 4.14 -34.74 27.06
C GLY A 17 3.15 -33.82 27.76
N LEU A 18 2.65 -34.27 28.91
CA LEU A 18 1.82 -33.52 29.86
C LEU A 18 2.55 -32.30 30.46
N GLU A 19 3.72 -31.95 29.92
CA GLU A 19 4.44 -30.70 30.18
C GLU A 19 3.54 -29.55 29.71
N PRO A 20 3.17 -28.62 30.61
CA PRO A 20 2.42 -27.43 30.23
C PRO A 20 3.18 -26.72 29.11
N LEU A 21 2.57 -26.65 27.92
CA LEU A 21 3.02 -25.73 26.88
C LEU A 21 3.20 -24.36 27.52
N GLU A 22 4.34 -23.72 27.26
CA GLU A 22 4.73 -22.36 27.64
C GLU A 22 3.54 -21.46 28.00
N PRO A 23 3.62 -20.65 29.08
CA PRO A 23 2.51 -19.86 29.60
C PRO A 23 1.75 -19.20 28.45
N ALA A 24 0.46 -19.52 28.39
CA ALA A 24 -0.38 -19.30 27.24
C ALA A 24 -0.16 -17.89 26.66
N ALA A 25 0.21 -17.86 25.37
CA ALA A 25 0.73 -16.67 24.69
C ALA A 25 -0.07 -15.42 25.06
N GLN A 26 0.59 -14.53 25.83
CA GLN A 26 0.03 -13.27 26.27
C GLN A 26 -0.52 -12.52 25.05
N ILE A 27 -1.76 -12.01 25.13
CA ILE A 27 -2.39 -11.30 24.02
C ILE A 27 -1.44 -10.20 23.52
N ALA A 28 -0.96 -10.37 22.29
CA ALA A 28 0.03 -9.48 21.71
C ALA A 28 -0.55 -8.07 21.55
N LEU A 29 0.06 -7.09 22.22
CA LEU A 29 -0.34 -5.70 22.08
C LEU A 29 0.11 -5.15 20.73
N ILE A 30 -0.63 -4.16 20.22
CA ILE A 30 -0.26 -3.47 18.99
C ILE A 30 1.03 -2.68 19.27
N PRO A 31 2.12 -2.87 18.50
CA PRO A 31 3.38 -2.17 18.75
C PRO A 31 3.27 -0.68 18.44
N GLU A 32 4.07 0.13 19.13
CA GLU A 32 4.19 1.54 18.82
C GLU A 32 5.01 1.73 17.55
N ARG A 33 4.63 2.74 16.76
CA ARG A 33 5.41 3.16 15.59
C ARG A 33 5.99 4.53 15.88
N SER A 34 7.31 4.64 15.87
CA SER A 34 8.03 5.90 16.06
C SER A 34 7.88 6.89 14.90
N ARG A 35 7.30 6.45 13.77
CA ARG A 35 7.07 7.25 12.57
C ARG A 35 5.70 6.93 11.97
N PRO A 36 5.11 7.88 11.20
CA PRO A 36 3.86 7.64 10.48
C PRO A 36 3.93 6.45 9.52
N ASP A 37 5.09 6.26 8.88
CA ASP A 37 5.32 5.27 7.84
C ASP A 37 6.57 4.43 8.11
N GLY A 38 6.59 3.23 7.51
CA GLY A 38 7.81 2.44 7.39
C GLY A 38 8.87 3.09 6.50
N PRO A 39 10.10 2.52 6.49
CA PRO A 39 11.25 3.10 5.78
C PRO A 39 11.05 3.15 4.26
N VAL A 40 10.45 2.12 3.67
CA VAL A 40 10.21 2.05 2.21
C VAL A 40 9.23 3.14 1.76
N THR A 41 8.10 3.28 2.45
CA THR A 41 7.11 4.34 2.12
C THR A 41 7.71 5.72 2.32
N THR A 42 8.48 5.92 3.41
CA THR A 42 9.19 7.19 3.65
C THR A 42 10.16 7.53 2.52
N ALA A 43 10.96 6.57 2.06
CA ALA A 43 11.90 6.77 0.97
C ALA A 43 11.18 7.13 -0.35
N ARG A 44 10.07 6.43 -0.66
CA ARG A 44 9.25 6.70 -1.84
C ARG A 44 8.62 8.09 -1.78
N LEU A 45 8.02 8.47 -0.65
CA LEU A 45 7.45 9.80 -0.46
C LEU A 45 8.49 10.91 -0.58
N ARG A 46 9.68 10.74 0.01
CA ARG A 46 10.79 11.70 -0.15
C ARG A 46 11.18 11.85 -1.61
N ARG A 47 11.31 10.75 -2.36
CA ARG A 47 11.59 10.79 -3.80
C ARG A 47 10.48 11.52 -4.57
N THR A 48 9.22 11.25 -4.27
CA THR A 48 8.08 11.91 -4.91
C THR A 48 8.06 13.42 -4.61
N VAL A 49 8.28 13.82 -3.36
CA VAL A 49 8.36 15.24 -2.96
C VAL A 49 9.54 15.91 -3.64
N ALA A 50 10.71 15.26 -3.71
CA ALA A 50 11.88 15.81 -4.40
C ALA A 50 11.63 15.98 -5.91
N ALA A 51 11.03 14.99 -6.56
CA ALA A 51 10.67 15.07 -7.98
C ALA A 51 9.66 16.20 -8.24
N TYR A 52 8.64 16.31 -7.38
CA TYR A 52 7.65 17.39 -7.48
C TYR A 52 8.25 18.77 -7.21
N ALA A 53 9.11 18.91 -6.20
CA ALA A 53 9.85 20.13 -5.94
C ALA A 53 10.73 20.53 -7.14
N GLY A 54 11.40 19.56 -7.76
CA GLY A 54 12.13 19.76 -9.02
C GLY A 54 11.23 20.29 -10.14
N ALA A 55 10.04 19.72 -10.33
CA ALA A 55 9.06 20.20 -11.31
C ALA A 55 8.59 21.65 -11.01
N VAL A 56 8.36 21.98 -9.74
CA VAL A 56 7.97 23.34 -9.32
C VAL A 56 9.10 24.35 -9.57
N VAL A 57 10.34 23.99 -9.25
CA VAL A 57 11.52 24.83 -9.50
C VAL A 57 11.73 25.03 -11.01
N ALA A 58 11.67 23.96 -11.80
CA ALA A 58 11.77 24.02 -13.25
C ALA A 58 10.65 24.88 -13.85
N GLY A 59 9.41 24.73 -13.34
CA GLY A 59 8.27 25.55 -13.71
C GLY A 59 8.48 27.04 -13.43
N ALA A 60 8.93 27.37 -12.23
CA ALA A 60 9.23 28.75 -11.84
C ALA A 60 10.37 29.36 -12.67
N ALA A 61 11.41 28.57 -12.98
CA ALA A 61 12.51 28.98 -13.84
C ALA A 61 12.01 29.26 -15.27
N LEU A 62 11.22 28.35 -15.85
CA LEU A 62 10.63 28.50 -17.18
C LEU A 62 9.70 29.73 -17.25
N THR A 63 8.84 29.93 -16.25
CA THR A 63 7.97 31.11 -16.16
C THR A 63 8.76 32.42 -16.09
N ARG A 64 9.89 32.44 -15.37
CA ARG A 64 10.78 33.61 -15.32
C ARG A 64 11.46 33.85 -16.66
N ALA A 65 12.11 32.82 -17.23
CA ALA A 65 12.83 32.92 -18.50
C ALA A 65 11.92 33.30 -19.68
N ALA A 66 10.68 32.82 -19.70
CA ALA A 66 9.74 33.13 -20.77
C ALA A 66 9.21 34.59 -20.73
N GLY A 67 9.38 35.31 -19.61
CA GLY A 67 9.01 36.72 -19.52
C GLY A 67 7.53 36.98 -19.86
N LYS A 68 7.26 37.80 -20.88
CA LYS A 68 5.91 38.14 -21.35
C LYS A 68 5.40 37.21 -22.47
N ARG A 69 6.01 36.03 -22.68
CA ARG A 69 5.57 35.08 -23.70
C ARG A 69 4.53 34.10 -23.13
N PRO A 70 3.62 33.57 -23.97
CA PRO A 70 2.67 32.52 -23.56
C PRO A 70 3.35 31.28 -22.96
N LEU A 71 4.61 31.01 -23.34
CA LEU A 71 5.44 29.95 -22.75
C LEU A 71 5.54 30.02 -21.23
N ALA A 72 5.37 31.21 -20.62
CA ALA A 72 5.36 31.37 -19.17
C ALA A 72 4.23 30.56 -18.50
N ASN A 73 3.13 30.30 -19.21
CA ASN A 73 2.02 29.49 -18.72
C ASN A 73 2.38 28.01 -18.64
N ALA A 74 3.24 27.49 -19.52
CA ALA A 74 3.73 26.11 -19.40
C ALA A 74 4.51 25.92 -18.10
N GLY A 75 5.34 26.91 -17.72
CA GLY A 75 6.05 26.89 -16.44
C GLY A 75 5.10 26.82 -15.23
N LEU A 76 3.98 27.55 -15.28
CA LEU A 76 2.93 27.42 -14.27
C LEU A 76 2.22 26.06 -14.35
N GLY A 77 1.98 25.53 -15.55
CA GLY A 77 1.39 24.20 -15.74
C GLY A 77 2.27 23.04 -15.25
N LEU A 78 3.58 23.24 -15.10
CA LEU A 78 4.47 22.24 -14.48
C LEU A 78 4.27 22.11 -12.97
N THR A 79 3.76 23.15 -12.28
CA THR A 79 3.56 23.08 -10.82
C THR A 79 2.29 22.30 -10.46
N ALA A 80 1.25 22.36 -11.29
CA ALA A 80 0.01 21.61 -11.10
C ALA A 80 -0.73 21.47 -12.42
N PRO A 81 -1.49 20.37 -12.62
CA PRO A 81 -2.33 20.19 -13.81
C PRO A 81 -3.18 21.42 -14.05
N GLY A 82 -3.19 21.94 -15.28
CA GLY A 82 -4.02 23.08 -15.64
C GLY A 82 -3.60 24.46 -15.13
N ALA A 83 -2.64 24.57 -14.20
CA ALA A 83 -2.33 25.85 -13.55
C ALA A 83 -1.87 26.95 -14.53
N GLY A 84 -1.33 26.57 -15.69
CA GLY A 84 -1.05 27.51 -16.78
C GLY A 84 -2.28 28.24 -17.32
N PHE A 85 -3.47 27.63 -17.28
CA PHE A 85 -4.72 28.28 -17.69
C PHE A 85 -5.17 29.38 -16.72
N VAL A 86 -4.77 29.30 -15.44
CA VAL A 86 -4.94 30.41 -14.49
C VAL A 86 -4.09 31.62 -14.95
N GLY A 87 -2.85 31.37 -15.35
CA GLY A 87 -1.98 32.39 -15.96
C GLY A 87 -2.56 33.00 -17.23
N ALA A 88 -3.17 32.18 -18.08
CA ALA A 88 -3.83 32.58 -19.32
C ALA A 88 -5.19 33.27 -19.13
N LYS A 89 -5.70 33.40 -17.88
CA LYS A 89 -7.04 33.90 -17.55
C LYS A 89 -8.17 33.10 -18.21
N ARG A 90 -8.05 31.77 -18.24
CA ARG A 90 -9.05 30.84 -18.79
C ARG A 90 -9.57 29.89 -17.70
N PRO A 91 -10.42 30.36 -16.77
CA PRO A 91 -10.89 29.54 -15.64
C PRO A 91 -11.68 28.30 -16.10
N GLY A 92 -12.45 28.38 -17.20
CA GLY A 92 -13.14 27.21 -17.75
C GLY A 92 -12.19 26.11 -18.24
N ALA A 93 -11.08 26.49 -18.88
CA ALA A 93 -10.05 25.53 -19.30
C ALA A 93 -9.29 24.94 -18.10
N PHE A 94 -9.07 25.74 -17.05
CA PHE A 94 -8.54 25.24 -15.78
C PHE A 94 -9.48 24.19 -15.16
N ALA A 95 -10.77 24.50 -15.01
CA ALA A 95 -11.75 23.55 -14.47
C ALA A 95 -11.84 22.27 -15.29
N ALA A 96 -11.89 22.39 -16.63
CA ALA A 96 -11.88 21.24 -17.54
C ALA A 96 -10.62 20.37 -17.36
N SER A 97 -9.45 20.98 -17.18
CA SER A 97 -8.21 20.24 -16.94
C SER A 97 -8.18 19.55 -15.57
N GLN A 98 -8.80 20.11 -14.54
CA GLN A 98 -8.97 19.42 -13.25
C GLN A 98 -9.87 18.21 -13.40
N GLY A 99 -11.01 18.35 -14.11
CA GLY A 99 -11.90 17.24 -14.41
C GLY A 99 -11.21 16.13 -15.21
N ALA A 100 -10.49 16.49 -16.27
CA ALA A 100 -9.72 15.56 -17.08
C ALA A 100 -8.62 14.85 -16.26
N PHE A 101 -7.94 15.57 -15.36
CA PHE A 101 -6.95 14.98 -14.47
C PHE A 101 -7.59 14.03 -13.44
N GLY A 102 -8.78 14.37 -12.91
CA GLY A 102 -9.55 13.46 -12.07
C GLY A 102 -9.93 12.17 -12.80
N LEU A 103 -10.43 12.29 -14.03
CA LEU A 103 -10.75 11.13 -14.88
C LEU A 103 -9.50 10.30 -15.22
N SER A 104 -8.34 10.94 -15.42
CA SER A 104 -7.11 10.20 -15.70
C SER A 104 -6.57 9.46 -14.47
N LEU A 105 -6.80 9.98 -13.26
CA LEU A 105 -6.54 9.25 -12.02
C LEU A 105 -7.47 8.04 -11.86
N LEU A 106 -8.75 8.16 -12.23
CA LEU A 106 -9.68 7.03 -12.25
C LEU A 106 -9.25 5.97 -13.27
N ALA A 107 -8.85 6.39 -14.47
CA ALA A 107 -8.33 5.48 -15.49
C ALA A 107 -7.05 4.77 -15.02
N TRP A 108 -6.13 5.51 -14.40
CA TRP A 108 -4.94 4.94 -13.79
C TRP A 108 -5.28 3.91 -12.70
N LEU A 109 -6.21 4.23 -11.79
CA LEU A 109 -6.61 3.34 -10.72
C LEU A 109 -7.32 2.08 -11.23
N GLY A 110 -8.19 2.23 -12.24
CA GLY A 110 -9.00 1.12 -12.76
C GLY A 110 -8.28 0.19 -13.73
N SER A 111 -7.29 0.69 -14.48
CA SER A 111 -6.63 -0.05 -15.55
C SER A 111 -5.10 -0.15 -15.40
N GLY A 112 -4.51 0.47 -14.38
CA GLY A 112 -3.07 0.60 -14.24
C GLY A 112 -2.43 1.59 -15.23
N ASN A 113 -3.21 2.37 -16.00
CA ASN A 113 -2.69 3.30 -17.02
C ASN A 113 -1.91 4.48 -16.40
N ILE A 114 -0.62 4.26 -16.15
CA ILE A 114 0.27 5.24 -15.51
C ILE A 114 0.54 6.47 -16.39
N LEU A 115 0.34 6.36 -17.71
CA LEU A 115 0.58 7.46 -18.64
C LEU A 115 -0.56 8.48 -18.67
N ALA A 116 -1.79 8.09 -18.31
CA ALA A 116 -2.95 8.98 -18.39
C ALA A 116 -2.82 10.25 -17.51
N PRO A 117 -2.41 10.16 -16.23
CA PRO A 117 -2.16 11.37 -15.42
C PRO A 117 -1.02 12.22 -15.96
N ILE A 118 0.08 11.60 -16.39
CA ILE A 118 1.28 12.30 -16.88
C ILE A 118 0.96 13.09 -18.16
N THR A 119 0.32 12.44 -19.12
CA THR A 119 -0.06 13.07 -20.40
C THR A 119 -1.10 14.15 -20.22
N THR A 120 -2.09 13.96 -19.33
CA THR A 120 -3.09 14.98 -19.02
C THR A 120 -2.44 16.21 -18.38
N TRP A 121 -1.53 15.99 -17.42
CA TRP A 121 -0.80 17.07 -16.77
C TRP A 121 0.06 17.83 -17.77
N LEU A 122 1.01 17.16 -18.44
CA LEU A 122 1.93 17.82 -19.37
C LEU A 122 1.20 18.40 -20.58
N GLY A 123 0.16 17.73 -21.07
CA GLY A 123 -0.70 18.22 -22.14
C GLY A 123 -1.41 19.51 -21.75
N SER A 124 -1.97 19.59 -20.54
CA SER A 124 -2.58 20.84 -20.05
C SER A 124 -1.57 21.98 -19.95
N ALA A 125 -0.34 21.70 -19.51
CA ALA A 125 0.74 22.68 -19.45
C ALA A 125 1.09 23.20 -20.85
N ALA A 126 1.28 22.30 -21.82
CA ALA A 126 1.59 22.66 -23.21
C ALA A 126 0.45 23.45 -23.88
N LEU A 127 -0.80 23.02 -23.70
CA LEU A 127 -1.98 23.70 -24.26
C LEU A 127 -2.13 25.13 -23.71
N SER A 128 -1.79 25.36 -22.44
CA SER A 128 -1.84 26.69 -21.84
C SER A 128 -0.78 27.67 -22.38
N ALA A 129 0.25 27.16 -23.05
CA ALA A 129 1.35 27.92 -23.64
C ALA A 129 1.23 28.15 -25.15
N ARG A 130 0.13 27.71 -25.79
CA ARG A 130 -0.08 27.91 -27.22
C ARG A 130 -0.04 29.39 -27.60
N ARG A 131 0.40 29.68 -28.82
CA ARG A 131 0.32 31.01 -29.42
C ARG A 131 -1.14 31.52 -29.36
N GLY A 132 -1.31 32.80 -29.04
CA GLY A 132 -2.64 33.40 -28.81
C GLY A 132 -3.13 33.36 -27.37
N GLN A 133 -2.50 32.58 -26.47
CA GLN A 133 -2.81 32.66 -25.05
C GLN A 133 -2.26 33.94 -24.42
N ARG A 134 -2.96 34.47 -23.43
CA ARG A 134 -2.46 35.60 -22.64
C ARG A 134 -1.24 35.14 -21.81
N PRO A 135 -0.16 35.93 -21.74
CA PRO A 135 0.97 35.61 -20.87
C PRO A 135 0.58 35.62 -19.39
N ALA A 136 1.25 34.79 -18.60
CA ALA A 136 1.04 34.70 -17.16
C ALA A 136 1.13 36.07 -16.48
N GLY A 137 0.03 36.50 -15.84
CA GLY A 137 0.00 37.72 -15.02
C GLY A 137 0.85 37.60 -13.75
N ARG A 138 1.28 38.75 -13.18
CA ARG A 138 2.14 38.80 -11.99
C ARG A 138 1.58 38.00 -10.81
N LEU A 139 0.28 38.13 -10.54
CA LEU A 139 -0.39 37.40 -9.45
C LEU A 139 -0.29 35.88 -9.64
N ALA A 140 -0.56 35.38 -10.84
CA ALA A 140 -0.48 33.93 -11.13
C ALA A 140 0.93 33.37 -10.94
N ARG A 141 1.97 34.16 -11.26
CA ARG A 141 3.38 33.76 -11.07
C ARG A 141 3.78 33.56 -9.61
N VAL A 142 3.06 34.17 -8.68
CA VAL A 142 3.31 34.06 -7.24
C VAL A 142 2.32 33.08 -6.62
N ALA A 143 1.03 33.23 -6.91
CA ALA A 143 -0.04 32.46 -6.30
C ALA A 143 0.05 30.96 -6.60
N VAL A 144 0.42 30.59 -7.84
CA VAL A 144 0.51 29.18 -8.26
C VAL A 144 1.63 28.41 -7.55
N PRO A 145 2.91 28.86 -7.52
CA PRO A 145 3.93 28.16 -6.76
C PRO A 145 3.68 28.25 -5.24
N ALA A 146 3.14 29.37 -4.74
CA ALA A 146 2.79 29.49 -3.32
C ALA A 146 1.70 28.48 -2.91
N SER A 147 0.67 28.27 -3.75
CA SER A 147 -0.38 27.30 -3.48
C SER A 147 0.13 25.86 -3.55
N ALA A 148 1.07 25.55 -4.46
CA ALA A 148 1.74 24.26 -4.51
C ALA A 148 2.52 23.97 -3.21
N ILE A 149 3.29 24.94 -2.72
CA ILE A 149 4.01 24.82 -1.43
C ILE A 149 3.03 24.64 -0.28
N ALA A 150 1.97 25.45 -0.24
CA ALA A 150 0.94 25.36 0.81
C ALA A 150 0.22 24.00 0.80
N ALA A 151 -0.06 23.43 -0.39
CA ALA A 151 -0.67 22.12 -0.52
C ALA A 151 0.23 21.00 0.02
N VAL A 152 1.53 21.02 -0.31
CA VAL A 152 2.50 20.04 0.21
C VAL A 152 2.65 20.16 1.73
N ALA A 153 2.77 21.40 2.26
CA ALA A 153 2.85 21.65 3.68
C ALA A 153 1.57 21.20 4.42
N GLY A 154 0.40 21.48 3.84
CA GLY A 154 -0.89 21.05 4.37
C GLY A 154 -1.04 19.53 4.41
N ALA A 155 -0.62 18.83 3.34
CA ALA A 155 -0.60 17.36 3.31
C ALA A 155 0.34 16.78 4.37
N TRP A 156 1.52 17.38 4.56
CA TRP A 156 2.45 16.99 5.63
C TRP A 156 1.85 17.18 7.03
N ALA A 157 1.21 18.32 7.29
CA ALA A 157 0.55 18.59 8.56
C ALA A 157 -0.65 17.66 8.82
N ALA A 158 -1.45 17.37 7.79
CA ALA A 158 -2.56 16.41 7.88
C ALA A 158 -2.07 15.01 8.23
N ARG A 159 -0.97 14.57 7.61
CA ARG A 159 -0.33 13.29 7.89
C ARG A 159 0.17 13.19 9.33
N GLU A 160 0.83 14.22 9.84
CA GLU A 160 1.31 14.23 11.23
C GLU A 160 0.15 14.17 12.23
N ARG A 161 -0.93 14.91 11.97
CA ARG A 161 -2.18 14.79 12.75
C ARG A 161 -2.76 13.39 12.69
N GLY A 162 -2.78 12.77 11.51
CA GLY A 162 -3.24 11.39 11.31
C GLY A 162 -2.43 10.37 12.11
N HIS A 163 -1.10 10.55 12.18
CA HIS A 163 -0.22 9.71 12.98
C HIS A 163 -0.52 9.83 14.48
N ARG A 164 -0.62 11.04 15.01
CA ARG A 164 -1.00 11.26 16.42
C ARG A 164 -2.36 10.65 16.74
N ALA A 165 -3.34 10.80 15.85
CA ALA A 165 -4.65 10.17 16.00
C ALA A 165 -4.56 8.63 15.95
N ALA A 166 -3.64 8.06 15.17
CA ALA A 166 -3.40 6.62 15.15
C ALA A 166 -2.78 6.10 16.45
N LEU A 167 -1.85 6.84 17.06
CA LEU A 167 -1.30 6.51 18.37
C LEU A 167 -2.39 6.54 19.46
N ALA A 168 -3.26 7.55 19.45
CA ALA A 168 -4.39 7.60 20.39
C ALA A 168 -5.36 6.41 20.19
N ARG A 169 -5.65 6.03 18.95
CA ARG A 169 -6.47 4.83 18.66
C ARG A 169 -5.78 3.54 19.09
N ARG A 170 -4.46 3.45 18.93
CA ARG A 170 -3.65 2.32 19.40
C ARG A 170 -3.81 2.16 20.90
N GLU A 171 -3.64 3.22 21.69
CA GLU A 171 -3.75 3.11 23.16
C GLU A 171 -5.13 2.61 23.59
N ARG A 172 -6.20 3.11 22.98
CA ARG A 172 -7.57 2.62 23.26
C ARG A 172 -7.72 1.13 22.95
N ARG A 173 -7.18 0.67 21.81
CA ARG A 173 -7.21 -0.76 21.44
C ARG A 173 -6.37 -1.60 22.38
N ASN A 174 -5.18 -1.14 22.75
CA ASN A 174 -4.32 -1.86 23.70
C ASN A 174 -4.95 -1.91 25.09
N ALA A 175 -5.66 -0.87 25.54
CA ALA A 175 -6.42 -0.92 26.79
C ALA A 175 -7.47 -2.02 26.76
N HIS A 176 -8.23 -2.12 25.66
CA HIS A 176 -9.21 -3.20 25.47
C HIS A 176 -8.57 -4.60 25.37
N LEU A 177 -7.45 -4.74 24.67
CA LEU A 177 -6.72 -6.02 24.60
C LEU A 177 -6.22 -6.46 25.98
N ARG A 178 -5.76 -5.52 26.81
CA ARG A 178 -5.38 -5.81 28.21
C ARG A 178 -6.59 -6.23 29.05
N GLU A 179 -7.74 -5.60 28.85
CA GLU A 179 -8.98 -5.99 29.52
C GLU A 179 -9.41 -7.40 29.14
N ILE A 180 -9.36 -7.77 27.86
CA ILE A 180 -9.63 -9.14 27.40
C ILE A 180 -8.63 -10.11 28.04
N ALA A 181 -7.34 -9.79 28.00
CA ALA A 181 -6.29 -10.64 28.58
C ALA A 181 -6.46 -10.86 30.09
N ALA A 182 -7.05 -9.88 30.80
CA ALA A 182 -7.31 -9.98 32.23
C ALA A 182 -8.58 -10.78 32.55
N ARG A 183 -9.61 -10.71 31.71
CA ARG A 183 -10.89 -11.43 31.88
C ARG A 183 -10.79 -12.90 31.48
N GLU A 184 -10.02 -13.17 30.43
CA GLU A 184 -9.75 -14.50 29.90
C GLU A 184 -8.24 -14.72 29.99
N PRO A 185 -7.69 -14.98 31.20
CA PRO A 185 -6.31 -15.41 31.32
C PRO A 185 -6.17 -16.62 30.42
N ALA A 186 -5.25 -16.53 29.46
CA ALA A 186 -5.18 -17.45 28.35
C ALA A 186 -5.19 -18.88 28.90
N THR A 187 -6.35 -19.53 28.80
CA THR A 187 -6.48 -20.92 29.25
C THR A 187 -5.53 -21.67 28.34
N PRO A 188 -4.58 -22.47 28.86
CA PRO A 188 -3.78 -23.32 28.00
C PRO A 188 -4.78 -24.07 27.12
N ARG A 189 -4.76 -23.74 25.82
CA ARG A 189 -5.68 -24.32 24.87
C ARG A 189 -5.27 -25.78 24.84
N ARG A 190 -6.01 -26.62 25.55
CA ARG A 190 -5.95 -28.06 25.32
C ARG A 190 -6.30 -28.18 23.85
N LEU A 191 -5.30 -28.51 23.02
CA LEU A 191 -5.58 -28.86 21.65
C LEU A 191 -6.65 -29.94 21.75
N PRO A 192 -7.80 -29.80 21.06
CA PRO A 192 -8.74 -30.90 20.99
C PRO A 192 -7.95 -32.15 20.59
N GLU A 193 -8.28 -33.29 21.19
CA GLU A 193 -7.70 -34.55 20.74
C GLU A 193 -7.82 -34.60 19.22
N PRO A 194 -6.72 -34.87 18.50
CA PRO A 194 -6.73 -34.81 17.05
C PRO A 194 -7.81 -35.77 16.55
N GLN A 195 -8.91 -35.21 16.05
CA GLN A 195 -9.93 -35.99 15.38
C GLN A 195 -9.32 -36.41 14.04
N VAL A 196 -9.17 -37.72 13.86
CA VAL A 196 -8.73 -38.29 12.59
C VAL A 196 -9.91 -38.18 11.62
N GLU A 197 -9.99 -37.04 10.95
CA GLU A 197 -10.90 -36.82 9.84
C GLU A 197 -10.54 -37.70 8.63
N PRO A 198 -11.45 -37.83 7.66
CA PRO A 198 -11.13 -38.41 6.37
C PRO A 198 -9.88 -37.77 5.75
N GLU A 199 -9.10 -38.58 5.03
CA GLU A 199 -7.96 -38.09 4.26
C GLU A 199 -8.41 -36.97 3.30
N LEU A 200 -7.55 -35.96 3.10
CA LEU A 200 -7.84 -34.83 2.23
C LEU A 200 -8.30 -35.33 0.86
N THR A 201 -9.36 -34.71 0.33
CA THR A 201 -9.75 -34.96 -1.05
C THR A 201 -8.59 -34.57 -2.00
N PRO A 202 -8.53 -35.11 -3.23
CA PRO A 202 -7.49 -34.76 -4.18
C PRO A 202 -7.34 -33.24 -4.41
N ASP A 203 -8.46 -32.51 -4.42
CA ASP A 203 -8.49 -31.05 -4.60
C ASP A 203 -7.93 -30.31 -3.37
N GLU A 204 -8.28 -30.75 -2.17
CA GLU A 204 -7.76 -30.17 -0.92
C GLU A 204 -6.27 -30.47 -0.74
N LEU A 205 -5.84 -31.68 -1.10
CA LEU A 205 -4.43 -32.07 -1.12
C LEU A 205 -3.63 -31.23 -2.13
N ALA A 206 -4.20 -30.98 -3.31
CA ALA A 206 -3.60 -30.10 -4.30
C ALA A 206 -3.46 -28.66 -3.79
N LEU A 207 -4.49 -28.13 -3.10
CA LEU A 207 -4.44 -26.80 -2.51
C LEU A 207 -3.43 -26.70 -1.35
N ALA A 208 -3.34 -27.73 -0.51
CA ALA A 208 -2.36 -27.80 0.58
C ALA A 208 -0.93 -27.84 0.04
N ARG A 209 -0.67 -28.66 -0.99
CA ARG A 209 0.62 -28.68 -1.71
C ARG A 209 0.93 -27.33 -2.32
N PHE A 210 -0.03 -26.72 -3.01
CA PHE A 210 0.14 -25.38 -3.56
C PHE A 210 0.53 -24.36 -2.49
N ALA A 211 -0.12 -24.36 -1.32
CA ALA A 211 0.23 -23.44 -0.23
C ALA A 211 1.63 -23.73 0.35
N LEU A 212 1.97 -25.00 0.56
CA LEU A 212 3.29 -25.42 1.07
C LEU A 212 4.41 -25.09 0.08
N ASP A 213 4.20 -25.29 -1.21
CA ASP A 213 5.15 -24.94 -2.27
C ASP A 213 5.45 -23.45 -2.31
N ARG A 214 4.57 -22.59 -1.77
CA ARG A 214 4.81 -21.14 -1.61
C ARG A 214 5.43 -20.80 -0.28
N ALA A 215 5.05 -21.49 0.79
CA ALA A 215 5.61 -21.29 2.12
C ALA A 215 7.07 -21.77 2.23
N LEU A 216 7.44 -22.80 1.47
CA LEU A 216 8.77 -23.41 1.46
C LEU A 216 9.71 -22.82 0.41
N GLN A 217 9.30 -21.79 -0.33
CA GLN A 217 10.21 -21.11 -1.25
C GLN A 217 11.31 -20.38 -0.46
N PRO A 218 12.53 -20.27 -0.99
CA PRO A 218 13.55 -19.43 -0.40
C PRO A 218 13.02 -18.01 -0.19
N VAL A 219 13.37 -17.38 0.94
CA VAL A 219 12.81 -16.06 1.36
C VAL A 219 13.04 -14.93 0.33
N GLY A 220 14.01 -15.09 -0.57
CA GLY A 220 14.29 -14.16 -1.67
C GLY A 220 13.52 -14.44 -2.97
N GLU A 221 12.87 -15.60 -3.08
CA GLU A 221 12.19 -16.05 -4.29
C GLU A 221 10.67 -15.85 -4.19
N TRP A 222 10.08 -15.50 -5.33
CA TRP A 222 8.63 -15.24 -5.44
C TRP A 222 8.07 -15.85 -6.73
N ASN A 223 8.73 -16.87 -7.25
CA ASN A 223 8.47 -17.46 -8.57
C ASN A 223 7.06 -18.03 -8.69
N GLY A 224 6.41 -18.30 -7.56
CA GLY A 224 5.02 -18.71 -7.54
C GLY A 224 3.99 -17.58 -7.59
N PHE A 225 4.32 -16.38 -7.12
CA PHE A 225 3.31 -15.34 -6.95
C PHE A 225 3.05 -14.61 -8.25
N ASP A 226 1.78 -14.38 -8.55
CA ASP A 226 1.41 -13.50 -9.66
C ASP A 226 1.83 -12.06 -9.34
N ARG A 227 2.45 -11.39 -10.31
CA ARG A 227 2.94 -10.00 -10.22
C ARG A 227 2.25 -9.07 -11.21
N ILE A 228 1.19 -9.53 -11.88
CA ILE A 228 0.49 -8.76 -12.91
C ILE A 228 -0.08 -7.45 -12.35
N GLU A 229 -0.63 -7.46 -11.13
CA GLU A 229 -1.38 -6.32 -10.60
C GLU A 229 -0.93 -5.94 -9.18
N GLN A 230 -0.76 -4.64 -8.94
CA GLN A 230 -0.19 -4.13 -7.70
C GLN A 230 -1.25 -3.79 -6.65
N PHE A 231 -2.50 -3.52 -7.06
CA PHE A 231 -3.53 -2.96 -6.18
C PHE A 231 -4.80 -3.78 -6.04
N GLN A 232 -4.97 -4.82 -6.86
CA GLN A 232 -6.15 -5.70 -6.82
C GLN A 232 -5.88 -6.97 -6.01
N THR A 233 -6.89 -7.82 -5.91
CA THR A 233 -6.88 -9.08 -5.15
C THR A 233 -5.79 -10.06 -5.60
N SER A 234 -5.32 -9.94 -6.84
CA SER A 234 -4.17 -10.68 -7.37
C SER A 234 -2.81 -10.11 -6.98
N SER A 235 -2.73 -9.03 -6.18
CA SER A 235 -1.43 -8.55 -5.70
C SER A 235 -0.78 -9.54 -4.74
N VAL A 236 0.56 -9.63 -4.79
CA VAL A 236 1.37 -10.51 -3.93
C VAL A 236 1.00 -10.36 -2.45
N ARG A 237 0.70 -9.14 -2.00
CA ARG A 237 0.30 -8.87 -0.62
C ARG A 237 -0.96 -9.64 -0.22
N TYR A 238 -1.99 -9.63 -1.07
CA TYR A 238 -3.21 -10.37 -0.78
C TYR A 238 -2.99 -11.86 -0.94
N GLN A 239 -2.28 -12.31 -1.98
CA GLN A 239 -1.91 -13.72 -2.13
C GLN A 239 -1.26 -14.28 -0.85
N VAL A 240 -0.27 -13.59 -0.27
CA VAL A 240 0.37 -14.00 0.99
C VAL A 240 -0.60 -13.94 2.19
N THR A 241 -1.38 -12.86 2.30
CA THR A 241 -2.30 -12.68 3.45
C THR A 241 -3.39 -13.75 3.47
N THR A 242 -3.86 -14.19 2.30
CA THR A 242 -4.90 -15.22 2.18
C THR A 242 -4.37 -16.62 2.49
N MET A 243 -3.08 -16.89 2.21
CA MET A 243 -2.46 -18.21 2.48
C MET A 243 -2.34 -18.52 3.98
N GLY A 244 -2.15 -17.51 4.83
CA GLY A 244 -1.97 -17.69 6.28
C GLY A 244 -3.19 -18.30 6.99
N PRO A 245 -4.40 -17.74 6.81
CA PRO A 245 -5.61 -18.34 7.35
C PRO A 245 -5.93 -19.71 6.76
N SER A 246 -5.68 -19.95 5.46
CA SER A 246 -6.04 -21.21 4.80
C SER A 246 -5.27 -22.42 5.32
N THR A 247 -4.00 -22.26 5.71
CA THR A 247 -3.23 -23.33 6.37
C THR A 247 -3.68 -23.56 7.82
N ALA A 248 -4.27 -22.55 8.46
CA ALA A 248 -4.81 -22.65 9.81
C ALA A 248 -6.24 -23.22 9.85
N THR A 249 -7.07 -22.97 8.82
CA THR A 249 -8.44 -23.50 8.75
C THR A 249 -8.54 -24.88 8.13
N SER A 250 -7.62 -25.31 7.27
CA SER A 250 -7.52 -26.72 6.87
C SER A 250 -7.25 -27.63 8.07
N ALA A 251 -6.58 -27.12 9.11
CA ALA A 251 -6.44 -27.79 10.40
C ALA A 251 -7.70 -27.69 11.31
N ARG A 252 -8.71 -26.92 10.93
CA ARG A 252 -9.85 -26.54 11.81
C ARG A 252 -11.22 -26.98 11.31
N ARG A 253 -11.37 -27.33 10.03
CA ARG A 253 -12.61 -27.95 9.50
C ARG A 253 -12.83 -29.39 10.00
N SER A 254 -11.87 -29.90 10.75
CA SER A 254 -11.81 -31.20 11.40
C SER A 254 -12.42 -31.24 12.81
N ALA A 255 -13.43 -30.40 13.08
CA ALA A 255 -13.92 -30.18 14.46
C ALA A 255 -15.43 -29.88 14.55
N THR A 256 -16.21 -30.19 13.51
CA THR A 256 -17.68 -30.09 13.51
C THR A 256 -18.27 -31.22 12.69
#